data_AF-A0A366JCI2-F1
#
_entry.id   AF-A0A366JCI2-F1
#
_cell.length_a   1.000
_cell.length_b   1.000
_cell.length_c   1.000
_cell.angle_alpha   90.00
_cell.angle_beta   90.00
_cell.angle_gamma   90.00
#
_symmetry.space_group_name_H-M   'P 1'
#
loop_
_entity.id
_entity.type
_entity.pdbx_description
1 polymer ?
#
loop_
_entity_poly.entity_id
_entity_poly.type
_entity_poly.pdbx_seq_one_letter_code
_entity_poly.pdbx_strand_id
1 'polypeptide(L)'
;MTIELDEFLDWINCKDRNMTRWVSNYFIKKGIPRRLISIEEINTYSSEQGVFEQGVLEQAKNYFSSIRHQNSSEEKLPKMKQSWAQYCRRKKGIKRSHPVYVDDSTHKVLASIKKEHGLDNLGQSVGLIIEGILHRRKILRLEKDKASLNRQLNNFDLLKTKTQQKEEQLEEIRNKISSLEERNLMLTKALEQLSILLKHQ
;
A
#
# COMPACT_ATOMS: atom_id res chain seq x y z
N MET A 1 -6.45 17.93 22.73
CA MET A 1 -5.78 16.61 22.62
C MET A 1 -6.83 15.57 22.98
N THR A 2 -6.99 14.50 22.20
CA THR A 2 -8.02 13.47 22.49
C THR A 2 -7.43 12.37 23.36
N ILE A 3 -8.22 11.77 24.25
CA ILE A 3 -7.78 10.65 25.12
C ILE A 3 -7.14 9.52 24.30
N GLU A 4 -7.70 9.18 23.14
CA GLU A 4 -7.14 8.16 22.24
C GLU A 4 -5.75 8.53 21.67
N LEU A 5 -5.44 9.82 21.51
CA LEU A 5 -4.13 10.24 21.03
C LEU A 5 -3.07 10.04 22.12
N ASP A 6 -3.41 10.35 23.37
CA ASP A 6 -2.50 10.16 24.51
C ASP A 6 -2.23 8.66 24.72
N GLU A 7 -3.27 7.83 24.70
CA GLU A 7 -3.11 6.37 24.74
C GLU A 7 -2.34 5.79 23.54
N PHE A 8 -2.39 6.45 22.39
CA PHE A 8 -1.59 6.07 21.24
C PHE A 8 -0.11 6.38 21.48
N LEU A 9 0.20 7.56 22.05
CA LEU A 9 1.57 7.97 22.36
C LEU A 9 2.23 7.02 23.37
N ASP A 10 1.46 6.53 24.35
CA ASP A 10 1.94 5.53 25.32
C ASP A 10 2.18 4.15 24.69
N TRP A 11 1.41 3.83 23.63
CA TRP A 11 1.47 2.53 22.98
C TRP A 11 2.53 2.44 21.87
N ILE A 12 2.77 3.52 21.13
CA ILE A 12 3.67 3.54 19.98
C ILE A 12 5.13 3.47 20.42
N ASN A 13 5.89 2.53 19.86
CA ASN A 13 7.34 2.50 20.02
C ASN A 13 8.02 2.94 18.72
N CYS A 14 8.30 4.25 18.60
CA CYS A 14 8.96 4.83 17.43
C CYS A 14 10.40 4.31 17.22
N LYS A 15 11.02 3.71 18.25
CA LYS A 15 12.33 3.05 18.14
C LYS A 15 12.26 1.71 17.40
N ASP A 16 11.10 1.03 17.41
CA ASP A 16 10.88 -0.19 16.62
C ASP A 16 10.56 0.17 15.16
N ARG A 17 11.55 0.03 14.28
CA ARG A 17 11.42 0.29 12.83
C ARG A 17 10.25 -0.46 12.18
N ASN A 18 9.93 -1.68 12.65
CA ASN A 18 8.84 -2.45 12.08
C ASN A 18 7.48 -1.85 12.46
N MET A 19 7.34 -1.43 13.72
CA MET A 19 6.14 -0.78 14.21
C MET A 19 5.95 0.57 13.53
N THR A 20 6.98 1.42 13.51
CA THR A 20 6.93 2.74 12.86
C THR A 20 6.54 2.64 11.39
N ARG A 21 7.15 1.71 10.65
CA ARG A 21 6.82 1.48 9.22
C ARG A 21 5.39 0.96 9.04
N TRP A 22 4.96 0.04 9.90
CA TRP A 22 3.61 -0.52 9.83
C TRP A 22 2.55 0.53 10.13
N VAL A 23 2.74 1.33 11.18
CA VAL A 23 1.83 2.39 11.60
C VAL A 23 1.72 3.47 10.53
N SER A 24 2.84 3.92 9.94
CA SER A 24 2.79 4.87 8.83
C SER A 24 1.99 4.33 7.64
N ASN A 25 2.17 3.05 7.29
CA ASN A 25 1.40 2.41 6.22
C ASN A 25 -0.09 2.23 6.59
N TYR A 26 -0.40 2.02 7.86
CA TYR A 26 -1.77 1.96 8.36
C TYR A 26 -2.47 3.30 8.14
N PHE A 27 -1.82 4.42 8.48
CA PHE A 27 -2.37 5.76 8.26
C PHE A 27 -2.54 6.08 6.77
N ILE A 28 -1.58 5.72 5.91
CA ILE A 28 -1.73 5.89 4.44
C ILE A 28 -2.99 5.17 3.95
N LYS A 29 -3.22 3.92 4.38
CA LYS A 29 -4.42 3.16 4.01
C LYS A 29 -5.73 3.79 4.51
N LYS A 30 -5.66 4.58 5.60
CA LYS A 30 -6.78 5.36 6.12
C LYS A 30 -6.91 6.74 5.47
N GLY A 31 -6.13 7.01 4.42
CA GLY A 31 -6.21 8.25 3.63
C GLY A 31 -5.36 9.39 4.21
N ILE A 32 -4.45 9.11 5.14
CA ILE A 32 -3.58 10.11 5.75
C ILE A 32 -2.18 9.94 5.18
N PRO A 33 -1.76 10.80 4.23
CA PRO A 33 -0.49 10.68 3.56
C PRO A 33 0.67 10.87 4.55
N ARG A 34 1.87 10.42 4.16
CA ARG A 34 3.09 10.74 4.91
C ARG A 34 3.37 12.24 4.77
N ARG A 35 3.87 12.84 5.85
CA ARG A 35 4.50 14.17 5.78
C ARG A 35 5.59 14.12 4.71
N LEU A 36 5.57 15.09 3.81
CA LEU A 36 6.68 15.33 2.90
C LEU A 36 7.80 15.98 3.71
N ILE A 37 9.00 15.41 3.64
CA ILE A 37 10.17 15.93 4.34
C ILE A 37 10.53 17.27 3.69
N SER A 38 10.63 18.35 4.48
CA SER A 38 11.05 19.64 3.94
C SER A 38 12.55 19.63 3.65
N ILE A 39 13.01 20.47 2.71
CA ILE A 39 14.43 20.58 2.35
C ILE A 39 15.27 21.01 3.57
N GLU A 40 14.68 21.79 4.48
CA GLU A 40 15.31 22.25 5.72
C GLU A 40 15.46 21.13 6.76
N GLU A 41 14.51 20.20 6.83
CA GLU A 41 14.54 19.05 7.75
C GLU A 41 15.63 18.04 7.38
N ILE A 42 15.91 17.87 6.08
CA ILE A 42 16.99 17.03 5.57
C ILE A 42 18.35 17.49 6.09
N ASN A 43 18.53 18.81 6.23
CA ASN A 43 19.80 19.41 6.66
C ASN A 43 19.94 19.51 8.19
N THR A 44 18.85 19.40 8.95
CA THR A 44 18.82 19.67 10.39
C THR A 44 18.72 18.41 11.25
N TYR A 45 18.11 17.33 10.75
CA TYR A 45 17.95 16.08 11.49
C TYR A 45 18.87 14.99 10.94
N SER A 46 20.04 14.83 11.55
CA SER A 46 21.09 13.89 11.14
C SER A 46 20.74 12.39 11.26
N SER A 47 19.49 12.02 11.58
CA SER A 47 19.07 10.62 11.57
C SER A 47 17.70 10.46 10.92
N GLU A 48 17.63 9.63 9.88
CA GLU A 48 16.39 9.23 9.20
C GLU A 48 15.29 8.81 10.20
N GLN A 49 15.69 8.22 11.32
CA GLN A 49 14.80 7.69 12.34
C GLN A 49 14.00 8.78 13.07
N GLY A 50 14.58 9.94 13.35
CA GLY A 50 13.87 11.06 13.98
C GLY A 50 12.81 11.71 13.05
N VAL A 51 13.10 11.72 11.74
CA VAL A 51 12.17 12.23 10.72
C VAL A 51 10.96 11.29 10.56
N PHE A 52 11.18 9.98 10.60
CA PHE A 52 10.10 8.99 10.57
C PHE A 52 9.20 9.06 11.82
N GLU A 53 9.78 9.32 12.99
CA GLU A 53 9.04 9.49 14.25
C GLU A 53 8.11 10.70 14.19
N GLN A 54 8.63 11.88 13.83
CA GLN A 54 7.82 13.09 13.70
C GLN A 54 6.69 12.92 12.68
N GLY A 55 6.98 12.28 11.54
CA GLY A 55 5.96 11.99 10.52
C GLY A 55 4.84 11.10 11.04
N VAL A 56 5.15 10.03 11.79
CA VAL A 56 4.13 9.13 12.37
C VAL A 56 3.27 9.86 13.42
N LEU A 57 3.88 10.69 14.26
CA LEU A 57 3.18 11.46 15.28
C LEU A 57 2.21 12.48 14.66
N GLU A 58 2.61 13.14 13.58
CA GLU A 58 1.74 14.07 12.85
C GLU A 58 0.59 13.34 12.14
N GLN A 59 0.87 12.20 11.51
CA GLN A 59 -0.17 11.35 10.93
C GLN A 59 -1.18 10.89 11.98
N ALA A 60 -0.72 10.55 13.19
CA ALA A 60 -1.58 10.17 14.31
C ALA A 60 -2.46 11.33 14.76
N LYS A 61 -1.91 12.53 14.92
CA LYS A 61 -2.70 13.74 15.23
C LYS A 61 -3.84 13.94 14.24
N ASN A 62 -3.55 13.81 12.94
CA ASN A 62 -4.56 13.94 11.89
C ASN A 62 -5.60 12.81 11.93
N TYR A 63 -5.19 11.59 12.26
CA TYR A 63 -6.07 10.41 12.32
C TYR A 63 -7.09 10.48 13.46
N PHE A 64 -6.62 10.82 14.66
CA PHE A 64 -7.47 10.90 15.84
C PHE A 64 -8.31 12.17 15.85
N SER A 65 -7.83 13.28 15.27
CA SER A 65 -8.55 14.57 15.23
C SER A 65 -9.55 14.72 14.07
N SER A 66 -9.55 13.82 13.07
CA SER A 66 -10.42 13.96 11.89
C SER A 66 -11.91 13.80 12.24
N ILE A 67 -12.69 14.86 11.97
CA ILE A 67 -14.15 15.00 12.16
C ILE A 67 -14.94 14.00 11.29
N ARG A 68 -14.40 13.57 10.14
CA ARG A 68 -15.06 12.60 9.23
C ARG A 68 -15.40 11.25 9.88
N HIS A 69 -14.81 10.96 11.05
CA HIS A 69 -14.98 9.71 11.78
C HIS A 69 -15.66 9.89 13.15
N GLN A 70 -16.16 11.08 13.49
CA GLN A 70 -16.94 11.29 14.73
C GLN A 70 -18.29 10.56 14.70
N ASN A 71 -18.81 10.22 13.52
CA ASN A 71 -20.13 9.60 13.36
C ASN A 71 -20.14 8.07 13.60
N SER A 72 -18.97 7.45 13.79
CA SER A 72 -18.88 6.05 14.22
C SER A 72 -18.35 6.02 15.64
N SER A 73 -19.17 5.57 16.59
CA SER A 73 -18.83 5.28 18.00
C SER A 73 -17.74 4.19 18.17
N GLU A 74 -16.97 3.90 17.12
CA GLU A 74 -15.97 2.85 17.11
C GLU A 74 -14.61 3.41 17.51
N GLU A 75 -14.11 2.98 18.67
CA GLU A 75 -12.78 3.33 19.18
C GLU A 75 -11.71 3.00 18.14
N LYS A 76 -11.01 4.02 17.64
CA LYS A 76 -10.08 3.91 16.51
C LYS A 76 -8.80 3.19 16.91
N LEU A 77 -8.35 3.39 18.14
CA LEU A 77 -7.10 2.86 18.68
C LEU A 77 -7.15 1.34 18.93
N PRO A 78 -8.19 0.75 19.55
CA PRO A 78 -8.32 -0.70 19.70
C PRO A 78 -8.28 -1.46 18.38
N LYS A 79 -8.95 -0.97 17.33
CA LYS A 79 -8.88 -1.58 15.99
C LYS A 79 -7.47 -1.57 15.42
N MET A 80 -6.73 -0.49 15.64
CA MET A 80 -5.33 -0.39 15.23
C MET A 80 -4.45 -1.35 16.03
N LYS A 81 -4.60 -1.41 17.37
CA LYS A 81 -3.89 -2.36 18.24
C LYS A 81 -4.14 -3.82 17.83
N GLN A 82 -5.40 -4.17 17.54
CA GLN A 82 -5.79 -5.50 17.06
C GLN A 82 -5.15 -5.83 15.70
N SER A 83 -5.14 -4.87 14.77
CA SER A 83 -4.53 -5.02 13.45
C SER A 83 -3.01 -5.21 13.55
N TRP A 84 -2.34 -4.49 14.45
CA TRP A 84 -0.92 -4.66 14.74
C TRP A 84 -0.63 -6.04 15.32
N ALA A 85 -1.40 -6.48 16.31
CA ALA A 85 -1.25 -7.82 16.90
C ALA A 85 -1.39 -8.92 15.84
N GLN A 86 -2.34 -8.78 14.89
CA GLN A 86 -2.50 -9.70 13.78
C GLN A 86 -1.28 -9.69 12.84
N TYR A 87 -0.73 -8.51 12.52
CA TYR A 87 0.49 -8.38 11.73
C TYR A 87 1.68 -9.09 12.39
N CYS A 88 1.89 -8.88 13.69
CA CYS A 88 2.95 -9.53 14.47
C CYS A 88 2.82 -11.06 14.45
N ARG A 89 1.60 -11.59 14.59
CA ARG A 89 1.34 -13.04 14.49
C ARG A 89 1.71 -13.60 13.12
N ARG A 90 1.34 -12.90 12.03
CA ARG A 90 1.64 -13.33 10.66
C ARG A 90 3.14 -13.33 10.37
N LYS A 91 3.88 -12.32 10.85
CA LYS A 91 5.34 -12.25 10.67
C LYS A 91 6.09 -13.31 11.48
N LYS A 92 5.65 -13.62 12.71
CA LYS A 92 6.19 -14.76 13.49
C LYS A 92 5.85 -16.13 12.87
N GLY A 93 4.73 -16.23 12.15
CA GLY A 93 4.28 -17.47 11.48
C GLY A 93 5.07 -17.90 10.24
N ILE A 94 5.97 -17.05 9.70
CA ILE A 94 6.76 -17.37 8.50
C ILE A 94 7.73 -18.56 8.74
N LYS A 95 8.02 -18.91 10.00
CA LYS A 95 8.85 -20.08 10.36
C LYS A 95 8.08 -21.41 10.53
N ARG A 96 6.81 -21.54 10.13
CA ARG A 96 6.05 -22.79 10.35
C ARG A 96 5.48 -23.41 9.08
N SER A 97 5.73 -24.73 9.01
CA SER A 97 5.37 -25.74 8.00
C SER A 97 6.09 -25.63 6.66
N HIS A 98 7.07 -26.53 6.45
CA HIS A 98 7.37 -27.02 5.11
C HIS A 98 6.14 -27.83 4.67
N PRO A 99 5.43 -27.42 3.59
CA PRO A 99 4.39 -28.27 3.05
C PRO A 99 5.07 -29.52 2.47
N VAL A 100 4.90 -30.66 3.14
CA VAL A 100 5.21 -31.95 2.53
C VAL A 100 4.16 -32.18 1.46
N TYR A 101 4.59 -32.13 0.20
CA TYR A 101 3.73 -32.46 -0.93
C TYR A 101 3.62 -33.98 -1.01
N VAL A 102 2.39 -34.47 -0.96
CA VAL A 102 2.07 -35.89 -1.12
C VAL A 102 1.24 -35.97 -2.38
N ASP A 103 1.56 -36.90 -3.27
CA ASP A 103 0.83 -37.07 -4.51
C ASP A 103 -0.58 -37.67 -4.26
N ASP A 104 -1.48 -37.52 -5.22
CA ASP A 104 -2.86 -38.01 -5.12
C ASP A 104 -2.92 -39.54 -4.95
N SER A 105 -1.95 -40.27 -5.51
CA SER A 105 -1.78 -41.71 -5.31
C SER A 105 -1.54 -42.05 -3.84
N THR A 106 -0.61 -41.36 -3.18
CA THR A 106 -0.30 -41.61 -1.77
C THR A 106 -1.45 -41.18 -0.87
N HIS A 107 -2.20 -40.12 -1.19
CA HIS A 107 -3.44 -39.80 -0.46
C HIS A 107 -4.47 -40.94 -0.52
N LYS A 108 -4.67 -41.57 -1.69
CA LYS A 108 -5.58 -42.72 -1.83
C LYS A 108 -5.11 -43.93 -1.04
N VAL A 109 -3.80 -44.20 -1.03
CA VAL A 109 -3.21 -45.29 -0.24
C VAL A 109 -3.41 -45.03 1.26
N LEU A 110 -3.09 -43.82 1.74
CA LEU A 110 -3.26 -43.44 3.14
C LEU A 110 -4.73 -43.49 3.60
N ALA A 111 -5.67 -43.09 2.73
CA ALA A 111 -7.10 -43.19 3.02
C ALA A 111 -7.56 -44.65 3.13
N SER A 112 -6.99 -45.54 2.32
CA SER A 112 -7.27 -46.98 2.37
C SER A 112 -6.74 -47.61 3.66
N ILE A 113 -5.49 -47.30 4.03
CA ILE A 113 -4.85 -47.75 5.29
C ILE A 113 -5.65 -47.25 6.50
N LYS A 114 -6.07 -45.98 6.50
CA LYS A 114 -6.91 -45.42 7.58
C LYS A 114 -8.19 -46.23 7.77
N LYS A 115 -8.86 -46.58 6.68
CA LYS A 115 -10.11 -47.35 6.69
C LYS A 115 -9.89 -48.81 7.10
N GLU A 116 -8.84 -49.44 6.59
CA GLU A 116 -8.51 -50.84 6.87
C GLU A 116 -8.14 -51.08 8.34
N HIS A 117 -7.43 -50.13 8.97
CA HIS A 117 -7.00 -50.22 10.36
C HIS A 117 -7.87 -49.45 11.35
N GLY A 118 -9.01 -48.91 10.93
CA GLY A 118 -9.94 -48.18 11.82
C GLY A 118 -9.32 -46.98 12.52
N LEU A 119 -8.42 -46.25 11.83
CA LEU A 119 -7.67 -45.11 12.39
C LEU A 119 -8.50 -43.82 12.38
N ASP A 120 -9.71 -43.87 12.95
CA ASP A 120 -10.65 -42.74 12.94
C ASP A 120 -10.30 -41.68 14.00
N ASN A 121 -9.51 -42.05 15.00
CA ASN A 121 -9.10 -41.19 16.11
C ASN A 121 -7.84 -40.37 15.82
N LEU A 122 -7.43 -40.26 14.55
CA LEU A 122 -6.29 -39.44 14.16
C LEU A 122 -6.59 -37.98 14.45
N GLY A 123 -5.62 -37.28 15.05
CA GLY A 123 -5.72 -35.84 15.28
C GLY A 123 -6.08 -35.10 14.00
N GLN A 124 -6.92 -34.07 14.11
CA GLN A 124 -7.53 -33.34 12.98
C GLN A 124 -6.52 -32.94 11.90
N SER A 125 -5.31 -32.54 12.29
CA SER A 125 -4.23 -32.17 11.37
C SER A 125 -3.76 -33.34 10.49
N VAL A 126 -3.70 -34.55 11.03
CA VAL A 126 -3.27 -35.76 10.31
C VAL A 126 -4.40 -36.27 9.41
N GLY A 127 -5.65 -36.24 9.90
CA GLY A 127 -6.83 -36.60 9.10
C GLY A 127 -6.95 -35.74 7.84
N LEU A 128 -6.79 -34.42 7.97
CA LEU A 128 -6.85 -33.49 6.84
C LEU A 128 -5.71 -33.66 5.81
N ILE A 129 -4.57 -34.23 6.23
CA ILE A 129 -3.47 -34.60 5.32
C ILE A 129 -3.84 -35.87 4.57
N ILE A 130 -4.28 -36.91 5.27
CA ILE A 130 -4.69 -38.19 4.65
C ILE A 130 -5.81 -37.97 3.62
N GLU A 131 -6.78 -37.11 3.93
CA GLU A 131 -7.92 -36.80 3.08
C GLU A 131 -7.58 -35.83 1.93
N GLY A 132 -6.34 -35.32 1.83
CA GLY A 132 -5.92 -34.39 0.77
C GLY A 132 -6.59 -33.01 0.84
N ILE A 133 -7.35 -32.71 1.90
CA ILE A 133 -8.14 -31.48 2.02
C ILE A 133 -7.23 -30.25 2.12
N LEU A 134 -6.12 -30.33 2.86
CA LEU A 134 -5.16 -29.23 2.93
C LEU A 134 -4.53 -28.94 1.56
N HIS A 135 -4.28 -29.98 0.77
CA HIS A 135 -3.72 -29.85 -0.57
C HIS A 135 -4.72 -29.17 -1.51
N ARG A 136 -5.97 -29.65 -1.56
CA ARG A 136 -7.05 -29.02 -2.35
C ARG A 136 -7.28 -27.57 -1.96
N ARG A 137 -7.29 -27.25 -0.66
CA ARG A 137 -7.41 -25.87 -0.17
C ARG A 137 -6.24 -24.99 -0.62
N LYS A 138 -5.04 -25.53 -0.70
CA LYS A 138 -3.87 -24.79 -1.17
C LYS A 138 -3.93 -24.56 -2.68
N ILE A 139 -4.34 -25.54 -3.47
CA ILE A 139 -4.59 -25.38 -4.92
C ILE A 139 -5.61 -24.28 -5.16
N LEU A 140 -6.78 -24.33 -4.51
CA LEU A 140 -7.82 -23.31 -4.65
C LEU A 140 -7.33 -21.90 -4.31
N ARG A 141 -6.48 -21.77 -3.27
CA ARG A 141 -5.84 -20.48 -2.94
C ARG A 141 -4.91 -20.01 -4.05
N LEU A 142 -4.06 -20.90 -4.58
CA LEU A 142 -3.14 -20.57 -5.66
C LEU A 142 -3.88 -20.21 -6.96
N GLU A 143 -4.98 -20.89 -7.28
CA GLU A 143 -5.84 -20.56 -8.42
C GLU A 143 -6.48 -19.18 -8.26
N LYS A 144 -6.97 -18.86 -7.05
CA LYS A 144 -7.51 -17.53 -6.75
C LYS A 144 -6.45 -16.44 -6.85
N ASP A 145 -5.26 -16.70 -6.33
CA ASP A 145 -4.13 -15.78 -6.40
C ASP A 145 -3.70 -15.56 -7.86
N LYS A 146 -3.63 -16.62 -8.68
CA LYS A 146 -3.38 -16.55 -10.13
C LYS A 146 -4.43 -15.72 -10.85
N ALA A 147 -5.71 -15.95 -10.56
CA ALA A 147 -6.80 -15.17 -11.16
C ALA A 147 -6.71 -13.68 -10.78
N SER A 148 -6.35 -13.37 -9.52
CA SER A 148 -6.12 -12.00 -9.07
C SER A 148 -4.92 -11.36 -9.76
N LEU A 149 -3.81 -12.09 -9.91
CA LEU A 149 -2.62 -11.60 -10.60
C LEU A 149 -2.91 -11.27 -12.06
N ASN A 150 -3.63 -12.16 -12.76
CA ASN A 150 -4.03 -11.93 -14.15
C ASN A 150 -4.91 -10.69 -14.31
N ARG A 151 -5.84 -10.44 -13.37
CA ARG A 151 -6.64 -9.21 -13.38
C ARG A 151 -5.78 -7.95 -13.18
N GLN A 152 -4.79 -8.02 -12.29
CA GLN A 152 -3.85 -6.91 -12.09
C GLN A 152 -2.98 -6.66 -13.33
N LEU A 153 -2.53 -7.73 -14.00
CA LEU A 153 -1.77 -7.64 -15.24
C LEU A 153 -2.58 -6.95 -16.34
N ASN A 154 -3.84 -7.37 -16.55
CA ASN A 154 -4.72 -6.73 -17.54
C ASN A 154 -4.98 -5.25 -17.23
N ASN A 155 -5.11 -4.90 -15.94
CA ASN A 155 -5.26 -3.51 -15.52
C ASN A 155 -3.98 -2.70 -15.76
N PHE A 156 -2.80 -3.32 -15.67
CA PHE A 156 -1.52 -2.66 -15.95
C PHE A 156 -1.41 -2.27 -17.42
N ASP A 157 -1.81 -3.14 -18.34
CA ASP A 157 -1.82 -2.83 -19.78
C ASP A 157 -2.76 -1.66 -20.09
N LEU A 158 -3.96 -1.66 -19.49
CA LEU A 158 -4.89 -0.54 -19.60
C LEU A 158 -4.28 0.77 -19.07
N LEU A 159 -3.61 0.73 -17.91
CA LEU A 159 -2.94 1.90 -17.36
C LEU A 159 -1.81 2.37 -18.28
N LYS A 160 -1.01 1.46 -18.85
CA LYS A 160 0.06 1.79 -19.79
C LYS A 160 -0.48 2.53 -21.02
N THR A 161 -1.58 2.04 -21.62
CA THR A 161 -2.21 2.72 -22.77
C THR A 161 -2.74 4.11 -22.42
N LYS A 162 -3.34 4.28 -21.24
CA LYS A 162 -3.82 5.60 -20.77
C LYS A 162 -2.67 6.56 -20.52
N THR A 163 -1.55 6.08 -19.99
CA THR A 163 -0.35 6.92 -19.79
C THR A 163 0.20 7.39 -21.14
N GLN A 164 0.30 6.48 -22.11
CA GLN A 164 0.79 6.81 -23.45
C GLN A 164 -0.10 7.86 -24.15
N GLN A 165 -1.42 7.73 -24.07
CA GLN A 165 -2.35 8.74 -24.60
C GLN A 165 -2.19 10.11 -23.92
N LYS A 166 -1.97 10.15 -22.60
CA LYS A 166 -1.71 11.42 -21.90
C LYS A 166 -0.39 12.04 -22.31
N GLU A 167 0.62 11.22 -22.59
CA GLU A 167 1.94 11.68 -23.02
C GLU A 167 1.88 12.28 -24.43
N GLU A 168 1.13 11.66 -25.35
CA GLU A 168 0.82 12.23 -26.67
C GLU A 168 0.09 13.58 -26.57
N GLN A 169 -0.91 13.67 -25.68
CA GLN A 169 -1.64 14.92 -25.43
C GLN A 169 -0.74 16.02 -24.85
N LEU A 170 0.17 15.67 -23.93
CA LEU A 170 1.14 16.62 -23.37
C LEU A 170 2.08 17.16 -24.44
N GLU A 171 2.52 16.31 -25.36
CA GLU A 171 3.38 16.72 -26.45
C GLU A 171 2.66 17.66 -27.44
N GLU A 172 1.39 17.40 -27.74
CA GLU A 172 0.58 18.32 -28.53
C GLU A 172 0.41 19.69 -27.85
N ILE A 173 0.18 19.70 -26.54
CA ILE A 173 0.07 20.94 -25.75
C ILE A 173 1.40 21.70 -25.76
N ARG A 174 2.54 21.02 -25.59
CA ARG A 174 3.87 21.63 -25.67
C ARG A 174 4.11 22.31 -27.01
N ASN A 175 3.79 21.63 -28.11
CA ASN A 175 3.91 22.18 -29.45
C ASN A 175 3.03 23.42 -29.65
N LYS A 176 1.79 23.41 -29.11
CA LYS A 176 0.91 24.58 -29.10
C LYS A 176 1.48 25.74 -28.30
N ILE A 177 2.05 25.48 -27.13
CA ILE A 177 2.69 26.51 -26.29
C ILE A 177 3.85 27.14 -27.05
N SER A 178 4.76 26.35 -27.62
CA SER A 178 5.90 26.87 -28.38
C SER A 178 5.45 27.72 -29.58
N SER A 179 4.40 27.30 -30.30
CA SER A 179 3.84 28.11 -31.40
C SER A 179 3.22 29.42 -30.91
N LEU A 180 2.55 29.43 -29.76
CA LEU A 180 1.97 30.64 -29.16
C LEU A 180 3.06 31.59 -28.64
N GLU A 181 4.12 31.07 -28.05
CA GLU A 181 5.28 31.85 -27.60
C GLU A 181 5.97 32.55 -28.78
N GLU A 182 6.16 31.84 -29.90
CA GLU A 182 6.74 32.42 -31.12
C GLU A 182 5.85 33.55 -31.70
N ARG A 183 4.53 33.33 -31.75
CA ARG A 183 3.58 34.36 -32.20
C ARG A 183 3.55 35.57 -31.27
N ASN A 184 3.59 35.35 -29.95
CA ASN A 184 3.68 36.44 -28.98
C ASN A 184 4.97 37.24 -29.16
N LEU A 185 6.11 36.57 -29.35
CA LEU A 185 7.38 37.25 -29.60
C LEU A 185 7.33 38.13 -30.86
N MET A 186 6.71 37.64 -31.95
CA MET A 186 6.50 38.41 -33.18
C MET A 186 5.62 39.65 -32.93
N LEU A 187 4.51 39.49 -32.21
CA LEU A 187 3.60 40.60 -31.88
C LEU A 187 4.28 41.65 -31.00
N THR A 188 5.04 41.23 -29.98
CA THR A 188 5.78 42.15 -29.11
C THR A 188 6.78 42.97 -29.92
N LYS A 189 7.54 42.33 -30.82
CA LYS A 189 8.48 43.04 -31.72
C LYS A 189 7.77 44.03 -32.64
N ALA A 190 6.62 43.66 -33.20
CA ALA A 190 5.83 44.55 -34.05
C ALA A 190 5.30 45.77 -33.28
N LEU A 191 4.84 45.56 -32.05
CA LEU A 191 4.40 46.65 -31.16
C LEU A 191 5.55 47.58 -30.77
N GLU A 192 6.73 47.04 -30.47
CA GLU A 192 7.93 47.83 -30.22
C GLU A 192 8.31 48.69 -31.42
N GLN A 193 8.29 48.13 -32.64
CA GLN A 193 8.55 48.88 -33.87
C GLN A 193 7.53 50.00 -34.12
N LEU A 194 6.23 49.72 -33.91
CA LEU A 194 5.18 50.74 -34.01
C LEU A 194 5.34 51.85 -32.97
N SER A 195 5.71 51.50 -31.73
CA SER A 195 5.98 52.46 -30.65
C SER A 195 7.16 53.37 -30.97
N ILE A 196 8.23 52.82 -31.57
CA ILE A 196 9.38 53.60 -32.03
C ILE A 196 8.97 54.57 -33.15
N LEU A 197 8.20 54.10 -34.14
CA LEU A 197 7.70 54.93 -35.24
C LEU A 197 6.81 56.09 -34.76
N LEU A 198 5.94 55.83 -33.79
CA LEU A 198 5.06 56.84 -33.20
C LEU A 198 5.80 57.87 -32.34
N LYS A 199 6.95 57.52 -31.76
CA LYS A 199 7.80 58.44 -30.98
C LYS A 199 8.68 59.35 -31.83
N HIS A 200 8.72 59.15 -33.16
CA HIS A 200 9.53 59.93 -34.10
C HIS A 200 8.68 60.72 -35.11
N GLN A 201 7.37 60.83 -34.85
CA GLN A 201 6.47 61.85 -35.43
C GLN A 201 6.36 63.04 -34.48
#